data_AF-A0A6A0B776-F1
#
_entry.id   AF-A0A6A0B776-F1
#
_cell.length_a   1.000
_cell.length_b   1.000
_cell.length_c   1.000
_cell.angle_alpha   90.00
_cell.angle_beta   90.00
_cell.angle_gamma   90.00
#
_symmetry.space_group_name_H-M   'P 1'
#
loop_
_entity.id
_entity.type
_entity.pdbx_description
1 polymer ?
#
loop_
_entity_poly.entity_id
_entity_poly.type
_entity_poly.pdbx_seq_one_letter_code
_entity_poly.pdbx_strand_id
1 'polypeptide(L)'
;MEMIETLETYRKGKSIPVSRLDTVGITRSKYYRLLKEPSGLSFEDFVNLGMMFNVTPNELQRIIYVIPTVDTFKGEQNPYEKYDIIVVLQIAAYATILEKDEALEIYENITKNKYVSETFPLMVDLIKIYQLQTTDYEVNQKKIAKSMSSLFDKLMKREEWSAFEVTLLYSLSFVQDAEESIPFKKMLRELNKLYKVQNDDLLTIRTVTTLRLSLFEIEIANRDSAEIITAYNALQHARHNENVIYVAFMQRMAQTIYLYLQGDMPASTDNVRKLEESMDFILDYKMPRTFGPAILNGIHDIFAQIDAWRSDLGVDETYDLLAQEK
;
A
#
# COMPACT_ATOMS: atom_id res chain seq x y z
N MET A 1 4.42 -5.09 25.94
CA MET A 1 5.46 -5.56 26.89
C MET A 1 6.60 -6.30 26.15
N GLU A 2 6.90 -6.00 24.88
CA GLU A 2 7.72 -6.89 24.02
C GLU A 2 9.08 -6.32 23.56
N MET A 3 9.25 -4.99 23.53
CA MET A 3 10.50 -4.36 23.05
C MET A 3 11.69 -4.61 23.99
N ILE A 4 11.44 -4.53 25.30
CA ILE A 4 12.42 -4.74 26.38
C ILE A 4 13.02 -6.15 26.29
N GLU A 5 12.16 -7.13 25.98
CA GLU A 5 12.56 -8.52 25.87
C GLU A 5 13.36 -8.76 24.59
N THR A 6 13.05 -8.09 23.49
CA THR A 6 13.69 -8.35 22.20
C THR A 6 15.14 -7.88 22.14
N LEU A 7 15.45 -6.64 22.55
CA LEU A 7 16.83 -6.12 22.53
C LEU A 7 17.77 -6.87 23.48
N GLU A 8 17.30 -7.17 24.69
CA GLU A 8 18.06 -7.94 25.68
C GLU A 8 18.21 -9.41 25.27
N THR A 9 17.19 -10.00 24.61
CA THR A 9 17.27 -11.36 24.04
C THR A 9 18.32 -11.44 22.95
N TYR A 10 18.37 -10.47 22.03
CA TYR A 10 19.42 -10.42 21.00
C TYR A 10 20.82 -10.29 21.60
N ARG A 11 21.00 -9.37 22.56
CA ARG A 11 22.29 -9.20 23.26
C ARG A 11 22.73 -10.50 23.94
N LYS A 12 21.85 -11.12 24.71
CA LYS A 12 22.12 -12.39 25.42
C LYS A 12 22.38 -13.53 24.45
N GLY A 13 21.60 -13.64 23.38
CA GLY A 13 21.77 -14.67 22.34
C GLY A 13 23.14 -14.61 21.66
N LYS A 14 23.67 -13.40 21.45
CA LYS A 14 25.03 -13.19 20.93
C LYS A 14 26.12 -13.18 22.01
N SER A 15 25.77 -13.48 23.27
CA SER A 15 26.69 -13.49 24.42
C SER A 15 27.49 -12.19 24.59
N ILE A 16 26.89 -11.05 24.26
CA ILE A 16 27.56 -9.75 24.36
C ILE A 16 27.38 -9.20 25.77
N PRO A 17 28.41 -9.08 26.62
CA PRO A 17 28.24 -8.52 27.95
C PRO A 17 27.89 -7.03 27.87
N VAL A 18 27.05 -6.55 28.81
CA VAL A 18 26.62 -5.13 28.82
C VAL A 18 27.82 -4.16 28.90
N SER A 19 28.90 -4.55 29.58
CA SER A 19 30.15 -3.77 29.64
C SER A 19 30.81 -3.56 28.28
N ARG A 20 30.53 -4.40 27.28
CA ARG A 20 31.07 -4.24 25.93
C ARG A 20 30.36 -3.11 25.17
N LEU A 21 29.15 -2.73 25.57
CA LEU A 21 28.41 -1.63 24.94
C LEU A 21 29.10 -0.26 25.18
N ASP A 22 29.85 -0.13 26.28
CA ASP A 22 30.60 1.08 26.58
C ASP A 22 31.64 1.39 25.48
N THR A 23 32.16 0.35 24.78
CA THR A 23 33.13 0.50 23.69
C THR A 23 32.57 1.15 22.43
N VAL A 24 31.25 1.21 22.30
CA VAL A 24 30.53 1.87 21.19
C VAL A 24 29.71 3.07 21.70
N GLY A 25 30.13 3.66 22.83
CA GLY A 25 29.53 4.88 23.37
C GLY A 25 28.19 4.69 24.07
N ILE A 26 27.74 3.44 24.29
CA ILE A 26 26.46 3.16 24.95
C ILE A 26 26.72 2.72 26.38
N THR A 27 26.60 3.68 27.30
CA THR A 27 26.84 3.42 28.71
C THR A 27 25.85 2.40 29.26
N ARG A 28 26.28 1.61 30.25
CA ARG A 28 25.38 0.67 30.98
C ARG A 28 24.07 1.33 31.45
N SER A 29 24.12 2.56 31.97
CA SER A 29 22.90 3.28 32.39
C SER A 29 22.01 3.65 31.21
N LYS A 30 22.59 4.07 30.09
CA LYS A 30 21.86 4.38 28.87
C LYS A 30 21.18 3.14 28.32
N TYR A 31 21.89 2.00 28.27
CA TYR A 31 21.33 0.72 27.83
C TYR A 31 20.10 0.30 28.63
N TYR A 32 20.16 0.29 29.96
CA TYR A 32 18.99 -0.07 30.77
C TYR A 32 17.85 0.95 30.70
N ARG A 33 18.15 2.21 30.36
CA ARG A 33 17.13 3.22 30.08
C ARG A 33 16.45 2.91 28.75
N LEU A 34 17.21 2.63 27.71
CA LEU A 34 16.68 2.22 26.39
C LEU A 34 15.79 0.98 26.49
N LEU A 35 16.16 0.04 27.36
CA LEU A 35 15.33 -1.13 27.65
C LEU A 35 13.98 -0.76 28.27
N LYS A 36 13.85 0.34 29.03
CA LYS A 36 12.59 0.73 29.68
C LYS A 36 11.79 1.75 28.88
N GLU A 37 12.49 2.70 28.27
CA GLU A 37 11.95 3.85 27.54
C GLU A 37 12.83 4.09 26.31
N PRO A 38 12.36 3.74 25.10
CA PRO A 38 13.13 3.92 23.86
C PRO A 38 13.26 5.39 23.44
N SER A 39 12.55 6.32 24.11
CA SER A 39 12.44 7.75 23.76
C SER A 39 13.75 8.57 23.83
N GLY A 40 14.90 7.92 24.08
CA GLY A 40 16.23 8.55 24.13
C GLY A 40 17.28 7.95 23.20
N LEU A 41 16.90 7.08 22.25
CA LEU A 41 17.84 6.51 21.29
C LEU A 41 18.18 7.53 20.20
N SER A 42 19.45 7.93 20.08
CA SER A 42 19.90 8.74 18.95
C SER A 42 20.15 7.87 17.71
N PHE A 43 20.25 8.50 16.53
CA PHE A 43 20.68 7.79 15.32
C PHE A 43 22.07 7.17 15.47
N GLU A 44 22.99 7.86 16.16
CA GLU A 44 24.31 7.32 16.46
C GLU A 44 24.23 6.06 17.34
N ASP A 45 23.39 6.07 18.38
CA ASP A 45 23.16 4.87 19.20
C ASP A 45 22.59 3.73 18.38
N PHE A 46 21.66 4.02 17.47
CA PHE A 46 21.08 3.05 16.56
C PHE A 46 22.17 2.40 15.70
N VAL A 47 23.03 3.19 15.06
CA VAL A 47 24.14 2.67 14.25
C VAL A 47 25.11 1.84 15.10
N ASN A 48 25.48 2.34 16.28
CA ASN A 48 26.41 1.68 17.19
C ASN A 48 25.87 0.35 17.74
N LEU A 49 24.58 0.28 18.09
CA LEU A 49 23.92 -0.98 18.46
C LEU A 49 23.89 -1.96 17.29
N GLY A 50 23.59 -1.47 16.07
CA GLY A 50 23.55 -2.31 14.87
C GLY A 50 24.90 -2.97 14.60
N MET A 51 25.99 -2.18 14.66
CA MET A 51 27.35 -2.68 14.51
C MET A 51 27.73 -3.65 15.64
N MET A 52 27.46 -3.30 16.90
CA MET A 52 27.79 -4.13 18.06
C MET A 52 27.06 -5.47 18.03
N PHE A 53 25.79 -5.47 17.66
CA PHE A 53 25.00 -6.67 17.54
C PHE A 53 25.21 -7.37 16.20
N ASN A 54 25.97 -6.82 15.26
CA ASN A 54 26.13 -7.37 13.91
C ASN A 54 24.75 -7.71 13.30
N VAL A 55 23.89 -6.69 13.23
CA VAL A 55 22.56 -6.74 12.62
C VAL A 55 22.42 -5.56 11.65
N THR A 56 21.63 -5.76 10.61
CA THR A 56 21.30 -4.71 9.63
C THR A 56 20.41 -3.62 10.27
N PRO A 57 20.37 -2.40 9.69
CA PRO A 57 19.45 -1.36 10.13
C PRO A 57 17.98 -1.81 10.19
N ASN A 58 17.52 -2.60 9.22
CA ASN A 58 16.14 -3.11 9.19
C ASN A 58 15.87 -4.10 10.34
N GLU A 59 16.78 -5.03 10.61
CA GLU A 59 16.66 -5.93 11.76
C GLU A 59 16.65 -5.15 13.07
N LEU A 60 17.52 -4.15 13.19
CA LEU A 60 17.57 -3.31 14.38
C LEU A 60 16.30 -2.48 14.57
N GLN A 61 15.73 -1.95 13.48
CA GLN A 61 14.43 -1.29 13.52
C GLN A 61 13.37 -2.22 14.10
N ARG A 62 13.30 -3.48 13.67
CA ARG A 62 12.33 -4.46 14.21
C ARG A 62 12.56 -4.81 15.69
N ILE A 63 13.80 -4.71 16.16
CA ILE A 63 14.14 -4.97 17.57
C ILE A 63 13.76 -3.79 18.46
N ILE A 64 13.92 -2.56 17.96
CA ILE A 64 13.82 -1.32 18.73
C ILE A 64 12.45 -0.64 18.57
N TYR A 65 11.83 -0.73 17.40
CA TYR A 65 10.53 -0.14 17.15
C TYR A 65 9.44 -1.19 17.32
N VAL A 66 8.50 -0.91 18.23
CA VAL A 66 7.27 -1.68 18.29
C VAL A 66 6.38 -1.27 17.13
N ILE A 67 6.03 -2.24 16.30
CA ILE A 67 5.10 -2.05 15.20
C ILE A 67 3.71 -1.85 15.82
N PRO A 68 3.03 -0.71 15.56
CA PRO A 68 1.69 -0.53 16.07
C PRO A 68 0.74 -1.58 15.47
N THR A 69 -0.26 -1.95 16.23
CA THR A 69 -1.35 -2.85 15.83
C THR A 69 -2.69 -2.14 15.97
N VAL A 70 -3.77 -2.75 15.49
CA VAL A 70 -5.14 -2.27 15.72
C VAL A 70 -5.40 -2.04 17.21
N ASP A 71 -4.99 -2.99 18.06
CA ASP A 71 -5.15 -2.90 19.52
C ASP A 71 -4.36 -1.75 20.15
N THR A 72 -3.31 -1.25 19.49
CA THR A 72 -2.56 -0.06 19.96
C THR A 72 -3.44 1.19 19.96
N PHE A 73 -4.47 1.22 19.11
CA PHE A 73 -5.40 2.34 18.98
C PHE A 73 -6.80 2.03 19.55
N LYS A 74 -6.99 0.86 20.18
CA LYS A 74 -8.18 0.51 20.96
C LYS A 74 -7.89 0.77 22.46
N GLY A 75 -8.64 1.65 23.11
CA GLY A 75 -8.51 1.99 24.54
C GLY A 75 -7.56 3.15 24.90
N GLU A 76 -7.42 3.41 26.21
CA GLU A 76 -6.73 4.61 26.76
C GLU A 76 -5.19 4.54 26.78
N GLN A 77 -4.58 3.41 26.41
CA GLN A 77 -3.12 3.25 26.47
C GLN A 77 -2.50 3.35 25.08
N ASN A 78 -2.40 4.58 24.57
CA ASN A 78 -1.49 4.89 23.48
C ASN A 78 -0.05 4.97 24.05
N PRO A 79 0.81 3.96 23.84
CA PRO A 79 2.07 3.88 24.57
C PRO A 79 3.21 4.65 23.88
N TYR A 80 2.98 5.24 22.70
CA TYR A 80 4.05 5.79 21.87
C TYR A 80 3.79 7.22 21.40
N GLU A 81 4.82 8.06 21.53
CA GLU A 81 4.79 9.43 21.02
C GLU A 81 5.00 9.50 19.51
N LYS A 82 5.65 8.50 18.90
CA LYS A 82 6.03 8.47 17.48
C LYS A 82 5.73 7.09 16.90
N TYR A 83 5.35 7.07 15.63
CA TYR A 83 4.89 5.88 14.93
C TYR A 83 5.54 5.74 13.56
N ASP A 84 5.64 4.51 13.07
CA ASP A 84 5.82 4.26 11.63
C ASP A 84 4.51 4.63 10.92
N ILE A 85 4.53 5.77 10.22
CA ILE A 85 3.32 6.33 9.63
C ILE A 85 2.70 5.45 8.55
N ILE A 86 3.50 4.65 7.84
CA ILE A 86 3.00 3.74 6.81
C ILE A 86 2.14 2.66 7.47
N VAL A 87 2.59 2.13 8.61
CA VAL A 87 1.82 1.14 9.38
C VAL A 87 0.55 1.76 9.95
N VAL A 88 0.61 2.98 10.50
CA VAL A 88 -0.62 3.66 11.01
C VAL A 88 -1.62 3.88 9.87
N LEU A 89 -1.15 4.21 8.67
CA LEU A 89 -2.00 4.43 7.51
C LEU A 89 -2.66 3.13 7.04
N GLN A 90 -1.94 2.01 7.09
CA GLN A 90 -2.51 0.67 6.87
C GLN A 90 -3.55 0.30 7.93
N ILE A 91 -3.31 0.60 9.20
CA ILE A 91 -4.29 0.39 10.28
C ILE A 91 -5.55 1.24 10.05
N ALA A 92 -5.39 2.50 9.65
CA ALA A 92 -6.51 3.38 9.35
C ALA A 92 -7.34 2.84 8.16
N ALA A 93 -6.69 2.35 7.09
CA ALA A 93 -7.40 1.71 5.99
C ALA A 93 -8.09 0.41 6.42
N TYR A 94 -7.44 -0.43 7.25
CA TYR A 94 -8.05 -1.66 7.77
C TYR A 94 -9.26 -1.38 8.67
N ALA A 95 -9.26 -0.26 9.40
CA ALA A 95 -10.38 0.11 10.26
C ALA A 95 -11.70 0.33 9.49
N THR A 96 -11.68 0.54 8.16
CA THR A 96 -12.90 0.73 7.36
C THR A 96 -13.77 -0.54 7.27
N ILE A 97 -13.22 -1.71 7.59
CA ILE A 97 -13.94 -2.99 7.59
C ILE A 97 -14.25 -3.52 9.00
N LEU A 98 -13.94 -2.74 10.03
CA LEU A 98 -14.28 -3.06 11.42
C LEU A 98 -15.69 -2.59 11.78
N GLU A 99 -16.17 -3.02 12.95
CA GLU A 99 -17.39 -2.49 13.55
C GLU A 99 -17.30 -0.97 13.73
N LYS A 100 -18.42 -0.28 13.48
CA LYS A 100 -18.47 1.18 13.39
C LYS A 100 -17.83 1.90 14.57
N ASP A 101 -18.19 1.49 15.79
CA ASP A 101 -17.69 2.15 17.01
C ASP A 101 -16.19 1.93 17.20
N GLU A 102 -15.69 0.74 16.86
CA GLU A 102 -14.25 0.43 16.93
C GLU A 102 -13.46 1.26 15.91
N ALA A 103 -13.96 1.38 14.68
CA ALA A 103 -13.33 2.17 13.64
C ALA A 103 -13.24 3.65 14.05
N LEU A 104 -14.33 4.22 14.57
CA LEU A 104 -14.36 5.61 15.03
C LEU A 104 -13.40 5.87 16.19
N GLU A 105 -13.28 4.94 17.14
CA GLU A 105 -12.31 5.01 18.24
C GLU A 105 -10.86 5.03 17.71
N ILE A 106 -10.53 4.12 16.79
CA ILE A 106 -9.20 4.06 16.17
C ILE A 106 -8.86 5.39 15.48
N TYR A 107 -9.79 5.92 14.68
CA TYR A 107 -9.62 7.20 13.99
C TYR A 107 -9.40 8.37 14.96
N GLU A 108 -10.17 8.42 16.04
CA GLU A 108 -10.03 9.44 17.07
C GLU A 108 -8.65 9.36 17.76
N ASN A 109 -8.21 8.16 18.13
CA ASN A 109 -6.94 7.96 18.81
C ASN A 109 -5.73 8.27 17.91
N ILE A 110 -5.81 7.93 16.62
CA ILE A 110 -4.77 8.30 15.65
C ILE A 110 -4.71 9.83 15.48
N THR A 111 -5.85 10.50 15.34
CA THR A 111 -5.90 11.95 15.10
C THR A 111 -5.56 12.80 16.32
N LYS A 112 -5.79 12.30 17.54
CA LYS A 112 -5.35 12.93 18.79
C LYS A 112 -3.85 12.81 19.04
N ASN A 113 -3.17 11.86 18.39
CA ASN A 113 -1.73 11.73 18.54
C ASN A 113 -1.03 12.99 17.97
N LYS A 114 -0.25 13.67 18.81
CA LYS A 114 0.41 14.93 18.47
C LYS A 114 1.39 14.77 17.29
N TYR A 115 2.16 13.69 17.26
CA TYR A 115 3.11 13.45 16.18
C TYR A 115 2.40 13.26 14.83
N VAL A 116 1.32 12.46 14.78
CA VAL A 116 0.52 12.28 13.57
C VAL A 116 -0.12 13.59 13.12
N SER A 117 -0.77 14.31 14.04
CA SER A 117 -1.53 15.52 13.70
C SER A 117 -0.66 16.71 13.27
N GLU A 118 0.52 16.87 13.86
CA GLU A 118 1.44 17.97 13.51
C GLU A 118 2.33 17.62 12.31
N THR A 119 2.79 16.37 12.19
CA THR A 119 3.78 15.97 11.17
C THR A 119 3.14 15.45 9.89
N PHE A 120 1.97 14.81 9.97
CA PHE A 120 1.30 14.17 8.83
C PHE A 120 -0.13 14.68 8.64
N PRO A 121 -0.32 15.99 8.37
CA PRO A 121 -1.66 16.58 8.25
C PRO A 121 -2.51 15.97 7.12
N LEU A 122 -1.89 15.44 6.05
CA LEU A 122 -2.62 14.74 4.98
C LEU A 122 -3.27 13.45 5.48
N MET A 123 -2.65 12.77 6.44
CA MET A 123 -3.24 11.57 7.05
C MET A 123 -4.46 11.92 7.90
N VAL A 124 -4.42 13.04 8.63
CA VAL A 124 -5.58 13.54 9.36
C VAL A 124 -6.73 13.86 8.41
N ASP A 125 -6.45 14.44 7.24
CA ASP A 125 -7.46 14.70 6.21
C ASP A 125 -8.07 13.40 5.65
N LEU A 126 -7.25 12.37 5.40
CA LEU A 126 -7.71 11.04 5.01
C LEU A 126 -8.62 10.42 6.09
N ILE A 127 -8.20 10.45 7.36
CA ILE A 127 -8.98 9.88 8.46
C ILE A 127 -10.34 10.57 8.60
N LYS A 128 -10.42 11.89 8.38
CA LYS A 128 -11.71 12.61 8.36
C LYS A 128 -12.64 12.09 7.27
N ILE A 129 -12.10 11.72 6.11
CA ILE A 129 -12.89 11.12 5.02
C ILE A 129 -13.43 9.76 5.48
N TYR A 130 -12.59 8.91 6.09
CA TYR A 130 -13.03 7.63 6.65
C TYR A 130 -14.06 7.77 7.76
N GLN A 131 -13.92 8.74 8.66
CA GLN A 131 -14.91 9.02 9.71
C GLN A 131 -16.27 9.38 9.11
N LEU A 132 -16.30 10.24 8.09
CA LEU A 132 -17.53 10.61 7.39
C LEU A 132 -18.20 9.38 6.73
N GLN A 133 -17.42 8.54 6.04
CA GLN A 133 -17.91 7.31 5.42
C GLN A 133 -18.44 6.31 6.45
N THR A 134 -17.73 6.12 7.56
CA THR A 134 -18.08 5.20 8.66
C THR A 134 -19.33 5.65 9.42
N THR A 135 -19.58 6.95 9.49
CA THR A 135 -20.71 7.49 10.26
C THR A 135 -22.03 7.28 9.52
N ASP A 136 -22.10 7.77 8.28
CA ASP A 136 -23.25 7.68 7.37
C ASP A 136 -22.79 8.15 5.98
N TYR A 137 -22.54 7.21 5.07
CA TYR A 137 -22.05 7.53 3.72
C TYR A 137 -23.07 8.36 2.92
N GLU A 138 -24.34 7.94 2.90
CA GLU A 138 -25.39 8.56 2.09
C GLU A 138 -25.61 10.02 2.49
N VAL A 139 -25.63 10.29 3.80
CA VAL A 139 -25.79 11.66 4.31
C VAL A 139 -24.55 12.52 4.05
N ASN A 140 -23.35 11.92 4.07
CA ASN A 140 -22.09 12.66 3.99
C ASN A 140 -21.43 12.69 2.60
N GLN A 141 -22.01 12.07 1.57
CA GLN A 141 -21.41 11.95 0.23
C GLN A 141 -20.84 13.27 -0.31
N LYS A 142 -21.59 14.38 -0.22
CA LYS A 142 -21.12 15.71 -0.65
C LYS A 142 -19.91 16.22 0.15
N LYS A 143 -19.88 15.95 1.46
CA LYS A 143 -18.76 16.34 2.33
C LYS A 143 -17.53 15.48 2.07
N ILE A 144 -17.73 14.19 1.81
CA ILE A 144 -16.69 13.23 1.42
C ILE A 144 -16.06 13.70 0.11
N ALA A 145 -16.85 13.91 -0.95
CA ALA A 145 -16.35 14.40 -2.25
C ALA A 145 -15.56 15.72 -2.12
N LYS A 146 -16.06 16.68 -1.34
CA LYS A 146 -15.33 17.94 -1.07
C LYS A 146 -14.01 17.72 -0.34
N SER A 147 -13.99 16.83 0.66
CA SER A 147 -12.80 16.53 1.45
C SER A 147 -11.76 15.78 0.62
N MET A 148 -12.19 14.83 -0.21
CA MET A 148 -11.34 14.15 -1.19
C MET A 148 -10.70 15.15 -2.16
N SER A 149 -11.51 16.02 -2.79
CA SER A 149 -10.99 17.05 -3.70
C SER A 149 -9.93 17.94 -3.03
N SER A 150 -10.17 18.37 -1.79
CA SER A 150 -9.22 19.16 -1.02
C SER A 150 -7.90 18.41 -0.75
N LEU A 151 -7.99 17.13 -0.40
CA LEU A 151 -6.82 16.28 -0.16
C LEU A 151 -6.03 16.05 -1.46
N PHE A 152 -6.72 15.80 -2.57
CA PHE A 152 -6.11 15.65 -3.89
C PHE A 152 -5.37 16.94 -4.32
N ASP A 153 -5.97 18.12 -4.12
CA ASP A 153 -5.32 19.39 -4.39
C ASP A 153 -4.05 19.60 -3.56
N LYS A 154 -4.05 19.14 -2.29
CA LYS A 154 -2.87 19.21 -1.43
C LYS A 154 -1.76 18.26 -1.87
N LEU A 155 -2.11 17.06 -2.32
CA LEU A 155 -1.15 16.09 -2.86
C LEU A 155 -0.51 16.58 -4.16
N MET A 156 -1.32 17.10 -5.08
CA MET A 156 -0.88 17.58 -6.39
C MET A 156 -0.02 18.85 -6.34
N LYS A 157 -0.06 19.60 -5.23
CA LYS A 157 0.81 20.75 -4.99
C LYS A 157 2.24 20.37 -4.59
N ARG A 158 2.50 19.10 -4.27
CA ARG A 158 3.84 18.64 -3.90
C ARG A 158 4.68 18.43 -5.15
N GLU A 159 5.92 18.90 -5.10
CA GLU A 159 6.87 18.77 -6.22
C GLU A 159 7.37 17.34 -6.38
N GLU A 160 7.51 16.61 -5.26
CA GLU A 160 7.90 15.21 -5.23
C GLU A 160 7.06 14.45 -4.19
N TRP A 161 6.80 13.19 -4.49
CA TRP A 161 6.12 12.25 -3.60
C TRP A 161 7.14 11.29 -2.97
N SER A 162 6.85 10.86 -1.76
CA SER A 162 7.54 9.78 -1.06
C SER A 162 6.66 8.54 -1.00
N ALA A 163 7.16 7.45 -0.40
CA ALA A 163 6.36 6.26 -0.13
C ALA A 163 5.10 6.57 0.68
N PHE A 164 5.11 7.62 1.52
CA PHE A 164 3.95 8.06 2.27
C PHE A 164 2.83 8.57 1.36
N GLU A 165 3.10 9.48 0.42
CA GLU A 165 2.08 9.98 -0.51
C GLU A 165 1.52 8.86 -1.40
N VAL A 166 2.38 7.94 -1.86
CA VAL A 166 1.95 6.79 -2.65
C VAL A 166 1.05 5.85 -1.85
N THR A 167 1.40 5.57 -0.60
CA THR A 167 0.58 4.71 0.27
C THR A 167 -0.72 5.43 0.64
N LEU A 168 -0.69 6.74 0.86
CA LEU A 168 -1.89 7.55 1.11
C LEU A 168 -2.84 7.56 -0.11
N LEU A 169 -2.29 7.64 -1.33
CA LEU A 169 -3.07 7.49 -2.56
C LEU A 169 -3.69 6.10 -2.65
N TYR A 170 -2.93 5.05 -2.33
CA TYR A 170 -3.47 3.69 -2.26
C TYR A 170 -4.56 3.55 -1.21
N SER A 171 -4.41 4.16 -0.04
CA SER A 171 -5.47 4.16 0.95
C SER A 171 -6.74 4.88 0.47
N LEU A 172 -6.61 5.93 -0.36
CA LEU A 172 -7.77 6.59 -0.94
C LEU A 172 -8.58 5.69 -1.87
N SER A 173 -8.01 4.62 -2.43
CA SER A 173 -8.77 3.68 -3.27
C SER A 173 -9.81 2.87 -2.48
N PHE A 174 -9.70 2.81 -1.15
CA PHE A 174 -10.71 2.17 -0.28
C PHE A 174 -11.87 3.10 0.09
N VAL A 175 -11.79 4.39 -0.27
CA VAL A 175 -12.91 5.31 -0.11
C VAL A 175 -13.91 5.03 -1.21
N GLN A 176 -15.18 4.89 -0.84
CA GLN A 176 -16.25 4.62 -1.79
C GLN A 176 -16.30 5.70 -2.87
N ASP A 177 -16.47 5.27 -4.14
CA ASP A 177 -16.51 6.10 -5.35
C ASP A 177 -15.21 6.91 -5.65
N ALA A 178 -14.12 6.67 -4.91
CA ALA A 178 -12.87 7.44 -5.11
C ALA A 178 -12.22 7.14 -6.46
N GLU A 179 -12.19 5.87 -6.88
CA GLU A 179 -11.59 5.42 -8.15
C GLU A 179 -12.33 5.99 -9.37
N GLU A 180 -13.62 6.28 -9.22
CA GLU A 180 -14.45 6.90 -10.26
C GLU A 180 -14.17 8.41 -10.39
N SER A 181 -13.57 9.03 -9.36
CA SER A 181 -13.36 10.47 -9.33
C SER A 181 -12.27 10.93 -10.30
N ILE A 182 -12.56 11.98 -11.08
CA ILE A 182 -11.61 12.60 -12.02
C ILE A 182 -10.27 12.95 -11.35
N PRO A 183 -10.23 13.53 -10.14
CA PRO A 183 -8.96 13.86 -9.50
C PRO A 183 -8.11 12.63 -9.15
N PHE A 184 -8.73 11.51 -8.77
CA PHE A 184 -8.01 10.27 -8.48
C PHE A 184 -7.35 9.71 -9.74
N LYS A 185 -8.08 9.63 -10.85
CA LYS A 185 -7.54 9.23 -12.16
C LYS A 185 -6.38 10.14 -12.58
N LYS A 186 -6.51 11.46 -12.39
CA LYS A 186 -5.43 12.42 -12.69
C LYS A 186 -4.17 12.14 -11.87
N MET A 187 -4.29 11.85 -10.58
CA MET A 187 -3.15 11.51 -9.72
C MET A 187 -2.45 10.22 -10.15
N LEU A 188 -3.22 9.19 -10.52
CA LEU A 188 -2.65 7.94 -11.04
C LEU A 188 -1.78 8.18 -12.28
N ARG A 189 -2.22 9.05 -13.19
CA ARG A 189 -1.45 9.42 -14.39
C ARG A 189 -0.15 10.18 -14.06
N GLU A 190 -0.13 10.98 -12.99
CA GLU A 190 1.06 11.73 -12.56
C GLU A 190 2.02 10.90 -11.68
N LEU A 191 1.64 9.69 -11.27
CA LEU A 191 2.42 8.83 -10.35
C LEU A 191 3.87 8.63 -10.80
N ASN A 192 4.08 8.34 -12.09
CA ASN A 192 5.42 8.08 -12.64
C ASN A 192 6.32 9.31 -12.69
N LYS A 193 5.73 10.51 -12.68
CA LYS A 193 6.46 11.78 -12.71
C LYS A 193 6.79 12.25 -11.31
N LEU A 194 5.84 12.12 -10.37
CA LEU A 194 5.96 12.63 -9.00
C LEU A 194 6.69 11.66 -8.07
N TYR A 195 6.72 10.36 -8.38
CA TYR A 195 7.38 9.35 -7.55
C TYR A 195 8.41 8.53 -8.34
N LYS A 196 9.63 8.44 -7.81
CA LYS A 196 10.68 7.54 -8.32
C LYS A 196 10.78 6.31 -7.42
N VAL A 197 10.34 5.17 -7.96
CA VAL A 197 10.37 3.88 -7.27
C VAL A 197 11.81 3.47 -6.99
N GLN A 198 12.14 3.26 -5.72
CA GLN A 198 13.43 2.71 -5.30
C GLN A 198 13.45 1.18 -5.50
N ASN A 199 14.61 0.61 -5.83
CA ASN A 199 14.71 -0.79 -6.24
C ASN A 199 14.48 -1.80 -5.10
N ASP A 200 14.69 -1.39 -3.87
CA ASP A 200 14.66 -2.20 -2.66
C ASP A 200 13.41 -1.97 -1.80
N ASP A 201 12.54 -1.03 -2.18
CA ASP A 201 11.26 -0.77 -1.51
C ASP A 201 10.15 -1.68 -2.05
N LEU A 202 10.16 -2.94 -1.58
CA LEU A 202 9.23 -3.97 -2.04
C LEU A 202 7.76 -3.61 -1.79
N LEU A 203 7.46 -2.92 -0.68
CA LEU A 203 6.10 -2.50 -0.35
C LEU A 203 5.63 -1.45 -1.36
N THR A 204 6.43 -0.41 -1.60
CA THR A 204 6.03 0.63 -2.53
C THR A 204 6.02 0.16 -3.98
N ILE A 205 6.92 -0.75 -4.38
CA ILE A 205 6.87 -1.43 -5.67
C ILE A 205 5.51 -2.12 -5.85
N ARG A 206 5.05 -2.87 -4.84
CA ARG A 206 3.74 -3.52 -4.87
C ARG A 206 2.62 -2.48 -5.00
N THR A 207 2.62 -1.46 -4.14
CA THR A 207 1.57 -0.42 -4.12
C THR A 207 1.48 0.33 -5.44
N VAL A 208 2.61 0.77 -6.01
CA VAL A 208 2.66 1.45 -7.31
C VAL A 208 2.14 0.54 -8.43
N THR A 209 2.50 -0.74 -8.41
CA THR A 209 2.03 -1.68 -9.44
C THR A 209 0.52 -1.90 -9.33
N THR A 210 -0.03 -2.03 -8.12
CA THR A 210 -1.49 -2.11 -7.92
C THR A 210 -2.18 -0.85 -8.43
N LEU A 211 -1.69 0.35 -8.10
CA LEU A 211 -2.26 1.61 -8.58
C LEU A 211 -2.24 1.72 -10.12
N ARG A 212 -1.16 1.24 -10.76
CA ARG A 212 -1.07 1.19 -12.23
C ARG A 212 -2.04 0.20 -12.84
N LEU A 213 -2.30 -0.93 -12.18
CA LEU A 213 -3.28 -1.90 -12.61
C LEU A 213 -4.70 -1.31 -12.52
N SER A 214 -5.04 -0.67 -11.41
CA SER A 214 -6.32 0.05 -11.27
C SER A 214 -6.49 1.10 -12.37
N LEU A 215 -5.44 1.87 -12.70
CA LEU A 215 -5.50 2.81 -13.83
C LEU A 215 -5.81 2.08 -15.14
N PHE A 216 -5.12 0.97 -15.42
CA PHE A 216 -5.35 0.18 -16.63
C PHE A 216 -6.81 -0.32 -16.74
N GLU A 217 -7.37 -0.85 -15.65
CA GLU A 217 -8.76 -1.30 -15.59
C GLU A 217 -9.76 -0.14 -15.79
N ILE A 218 -9.51 1.00 -15.16
CA ILE A 218 -10.30 2.23 -15.32
C ILE A 218 -10.33 2.69 -16.79
N GLU A 219 -9.20 2.66 -17.49
CA GLU A 219 -9.14 3.11 -18.89
C GLU A 219 -9.82 2.12 -19.85
N ILE A 220 -9.87 0.82 -19.51
CA ILE A 220 -10.69 -0.17 -20.22
C ILE A 220 -12.17 0.18 -20.10
N ALA A 221 -12.63 0.47 -18.89
CA ALA A 221 -14.03 0.89 -18.67
C ALA A 221 -14.36 2.19 -19.41
N ASN A 222 -13.40 3.12 -19.52
CA ASN A 222 -13.55 4.36 -20.30
C ASN A 222 -13.43 4.16 -21.82
N ARG A 223 -13.00 2.98 -22.29
CA ARG A 223 -12.74 2.66 -23.70
C ARG A 223 -11.71 3.59 -24.36
N ASP A 224 -10.74 4.10 -23.59
CA ASP A 224 -9.69 5.01 -24.09
C ASP A 224 -8.45 4.20 -24.51
N SER A 225 -8.39 3.78 -25.77
CA SER A 225 -7.31 2.92 -26.29
C SER A 225 -5.90 3.49 -26.04
N ALA A 226 -5.73 4.80 -26.16
CA ALA A 226 -4.43 5.45 -25.98
C ALA A 226 -3.97 5.39 -24.51
N GLU A 227 -4.89 5.66 -23.58
CA GLU A 227 -4.60 5.59 -22.14
C GLU A 227 -4.47 4.13 -21.66
N ILE A 228 -5.23 3.19 -22.22
CA ILE A 228 -5.06 1.73 -21.97
C ILE A 228 -3.63 1.30 -22.31
N ILE A 229 -3.13 1.65 -23.50
CA ILE A 229 -1.77 1.31 -23.94
C ILE A 229 -0.73 1.94 -23.01
N THR A 230 -0.93 3.21 -22.62
CA THR A 230 -0.02 3.93 -21.73
C THR A 230 0.04 3.30 -20.34
N ALA A 231 -1.11 2.98 -19.74
CA ALA A 231 -1.22 2.35 -18.44
C ALA A 231 -0.62 0.93 -18.44
N TYR A 232 -0.93 0.13 -19.48
CA TYR A 232 -0.36 -1.19 -19.67
C TYR A 232 1.17 -1.14 -19.72
N ASN A 233 1.74 -0.27 -20.57
CA ASN A 233 3.18 -0.12 -20.69
C ASN A 233 3.80 0.28 -19.35
N ALA A 234 3.23 1.25 -18.63
CA ALA A 234 3.73 1.65 -17.31
C ALA A 234 3.77 0.48 -16.30
N LEU A 235 2.81 -0.43 -16.38
CA LEU A 235 2.74 -1.63 -15.54
C LEU A 235 3.80 -2.67 -15.94
N GLN A 236 4.03 -2.90 -17.23
CA GLN A 236 5.06 -3.84 -17.72
C GLN A 236 6.50 -3.39 -17.41
N HIS A 237 6.73 -2.08 -17.26
CA HIS A 237 8.05 -1.56 -16.86
C HIS A 237 8.35 -1.67 -15.35
N ALA A 238 7.40 -2.15 -14.54
CA ALA A 238 7.67 -2.44 -13.14
C ALA A 238 8.68 -3.59 -13.02
N ARG A 239 9.75 -3.39 -12.22
CA ARG A 239 10.73 -4.45 -11.97
C ARG A 239 10.10 -5.47 -11.03
N HIS A 240 10.25 -6.75 -11.35
CA HIS A 240 9.96 -7.85 -10.43
C HIS A 240 11.24 -8.63 -10.11
N ASN A 241 11.28 -9.18 -8.90
CA ASN A 241 12.24 -10.19 -8.45
C ASN A 241 11.48 -11.23 -7.61
N GLU A 242 12.17 -12.26 -7.13
CA GLU A 242 11.56 -13.34 -6.34
C GLU A 242 10.80 -12.84 -5.09
N ASN A 243 11.21 -11.70 -4.52
CA ASN A 243 10.56 -11.13 -3.35
C ASN A 243 9.25 -10.40 -3.66
N VAL A 244 9.00 -10.05 -4.93
CA VAL A 244 7.77 -9.40 -5.42
C VAL A 244 7.11 -10.21 -6.55
N ILE A 245 6.99 -11.53 -6.35
CA ILE A 245 6.28 -12.42 -7.28
C ILE A 245 4.85 -11.92 -7.62
N TYR A 246 4.21 -11.22 -6.69
CA TYR A 246 2.92 -10.57 -6.89
C TYR A 246 2.92 -9.52 -8.02
N VAL A 247 4.03 -8.81 -8.23
CA VAL A 247 4.18 -7.87 -9.37
C VAL A 247 4.17 -8.63 -10.69
N ALA A 248 4.91 -9.75 -10.77
CA ALA A 248 4.92 -10.59 -11.97
C ALA A 248 3.53 -11.18 -12.26
N PHE A 249 2.79 -11.55 -11.21
CA PHE A 249 1.41 -12.00 -11.33
C PHE A 249 0.49 -10.90 -11.90
N MET A 250 0.53 -9.67 -11.35
CA MET A 250 -0.25 -8.55 -11.88
C MET A 250 0.15 -8.19 -13.33
N GLN A 251 1.44 -8.26 -13.66
CA GLN A 251 1.94 -8.08 -15.02
C GLN A 251 1.37 -9.10 -16.00
N ARG A 252 1.30 -10.36 -15.60
CA ARG A 252 0.71 -11.44 -16.39
C ARG A 252 -0.80 -11.27 -16.53
N MET A 253 -1.48 -10.85 -15.46
CA MET A 253 -2.92 -10.55 -15.50
C MET A 253 -3.23 -9.42 -16.50
N ALA A 254 -2.51 -8.30 -16.41
CA ALA A 254 -2.66 -7.19 -17.36
C ALA A 254 -2.33 -7.63 -18.79
N GLN A 255 -1.31 -8.46 -18.99
CA GLN A 255 -0.98 -9.02 -20.31
C GLN A 255 -2.11 -9.89 -20.88
N THR A 256 -2.77 -10.67 -20.02
CA THR A 256 -3.90 -11.54 -20.40
C THR A 256 -5.07 -10.72 -20.91
N ILE A 257 -5.39 -9.64 -20.20
CA ILE A 257 -6.43 -8.67 -20.57
C ILE A 257 -6.03 -7.92 -21.85
N TYR A 258 -4.77 -7.50 -21.96
CA TYR A 258 -4.26 -6.79 -23.13
C TYR A 258 -4.35 -7.64 -24.41
N LEU A 259 -3.97 -8.92 -24.34
CA LEU A 259 -4.14 -9.86 -25.47
C LEU A 259 -5.62 -10.05 -25.83
N TYR A 260 -6.48 -10.11 -24.82
CA TYR A 260 -7.93 -10.19 -25.01
C TYR A 260 -8.46 -8.97 -25.76
N LEU A 261 -8.01 -7.75 -25.43
CA LEU A 261 -8.35 -6.51 -26.14
C LEU A 261 -7.88 -6.52 -27.60
N GLN A 262 -6.73 -7.15 -27.88
CA GLN A 262 -6.17 -7.27 -29.23
C GLN A 262 -6.86 -8.33 -30.11
N GLY A 263 -7.77 -9.12 -29.53
CA GLY A 263 -8.43 -10.22 -30.24
C GLY A 263 -7.62 -11.52 -30.28
N ASP A 264 -6.50 -11.62 -29.54
CA ASP A 264 -5.69 -12.84 -29.44
C ASP A 264 -6.26 -13.77 -28.34
N MET A 265 -7.42 -14.34 -28.65
CA MET A 265 -8.15 -15.25 -27.74
C MET A 265 -7.32 -16.47 -27.33
N PRO A 266 -6.62 -17.19 -28.24
CA PRO A 266 -5.84 -18.36 -27.87
C PRO A 266 -4.74 -18.04 -26.85
N ALA A 267 -3.99 -16.95 -27.04
CA ALA A 267 -2.92 -16.57 -26.11
C ALA A 267 -3.49 -16.06 -24.78
N SER A 268 -4.61 -15.33 -24.82
CA SER A 268 -5.30 -14.87 -23.60
C SER A 268 -5.81 -16.06 -22.77
N THR A 269 -6.54 -17.01 -23.38
CA THR A 269 -7.05 -18.21 -22.69
C THR A 269 -5.92 -19.07 -22.10
N ASP A 270 -4.83 -19.28 -22.81
CA ASP A 270 -3.68 -20.03 -22.28
C ASP A 270 -3.04 -19.30 -21.08
N ASN A 271 -2.98 -17.97 -21.10
CA ASN A 271 -2.51 -17.20 -19.94
C ASN A 271 -3.49 -17.27 -18.75
N VAL A 272 -4.81 -17.24 -18.96
CA VAL A 272 -5.80 -17.45 -17.88
C VAL A 272 -5.54 -18.80 -17.20
N ARG A 273 -5.45 -19.88 -17.99
CA ARG A 273 -5.15 -21.22 -17.44
C ARG A 273 -3.86 -21.25 -16.63
N LYS A 274 -2.79 -20.62 -17.12
CA LYS A 274 -1.50 -20.52 -16.41
C LYS A 274 -1.60 -19.69 -15.12
N LEU A 275 -2.40 -18.63 -15.13
CA LEU A 275 -2.67 -17.81 -13.94
C LEU A 275 -3.42 -18.63 -12.89
N GLU A 276 -4.46 -19.35 -13.28
CA GLU A 276 -5.21 -20.28 -12.42
C GLU A 276 -4.29 -21.31 -11.77
N GLU A 277 -3.45 -21.99 -12.56
CA GLU A 277 -2.47 -22.98 -12.08
C GLU A 277 -1.45 -22.38 -11.10
N SER A 278 -1.07 -21.12 -11.33
CA SER A 278 -0.09 -20.42 -10.48
C SER A 278 -0.71 -19.82 -9.22
N MET A 279 -2.04 -19.65 -9.18
CA MET A 279 -2.70 -18.90 -8.14
C MET A 279 -2.70 -19.65 -6.81
N ASP A 280 -2.90 -20.98 -6.84
CA ASP A 280 -2.81 -21.81 -5.64
C ASP A 280 -1.43 -21.70 -4.98
N PHE A 281 -0.36 -21.66 -5.79
CA PHE A 281 1.01 -21.48 -5.31
C PHE A 281 1.23 -20.10 -4.68
N ILE A 282 0.71 -19.03 -5.30
CA ILE A 282 0.89 -17.65 -4.82
C ILE A 282 0.08 -17.41 -3.53
N LEU A 283 -1.14 -17.95 -3.47
CA LEU A 283 -2.00 -17.84 -2.30
C LEU A 283 -1.46 -18.64 -1.11
N ASP A 284 -1.01 -19.87 -1.31
CA ASP A 284 -0.46 -20.70 -0.23
C ASP A 284 0.84 -20.13 0.37
N TYR A 285 1.58 -19.31 -0.39
CA TYR A 285 2.86 -18.79 0.08
C TYR A 285 2.76 -17.43 0.82
N LYS A 286 1.78 -16.55 0.49
CA LYS A 286 1.79 -15.15 1.00
C LYS A 286 0.44 -14.41 1.15
N MET A 287 -0.73 -15.00 0.87
CA MET A 287 -2.02 -14.30 1.04
C MET A 287 -3.11 -15.19 1.63
N PRO A 288 -4.12 -14.62 2.34
CA PRO A 288 -5.27 -15.40 2.77
C PRO A 288 -5.94 -16.08 1.56
N ARG A 289 -6.24 -17.39 1.67
CA ARG A 289 -6.85 -18.20 0.59
C ARG A 289 -8.15 -17.62 0.02
N THR A 290 -8.82 -16.73 0.75
CA THR A 290 -10.04 -16.03 0.34
C THR A 290 -9.85 -15.07 -0.84
N PHE A 291 -8.62 -14.63 -1.14
CA PHE A 291 -8.36 -13.68 -2.23
C PHE A 291 -8.27 -14.31 -3.63
N GLY A 292 -8.06 -15.62 -3.74
CA GLY A 292 -7.90 -16.30 -5.02
C GLY A 292 -9.09 -16.20 -5.96
N PRO A 293 -10.27 -16.70 -5.55
CA PRO A 293 -11.46 -16.64 -6.39
C PRO A 293 -11.85 -15.22 -6.80
N ALA A 294 -11.62 -14.22 -5.93
CA ALA A 294 -11.92 -12.82 -6.22
C ALA A 294 -11.04 -12.26 -7.37
N ILE A 295 -9.77 -12.65 -7.45
CA ILE A 295 -8.85 -12.19 -8.51
C ILE A 295 -9.25 -12.76 -9.88
N LEU A 296 -9.56 -14.07 -9.97
CA LEU A 296 -9.99 -14.67 -11.24
C LEU A 296 -11.34 -14.15 -11.70
N ASN A 297 -12.29 -13.98 -10.77
CA ASN A 297 -13.59 -13.38 -11.10
C ASN A 297 -13.40 -11.97 -11.68
N GLY A 298 -12.45 -11.18 -11.15
CA GLY A 298 -12.14 -9.86 -11.69
C GLY A 298 -11.67 -9.88 -13.16
N ILE A 299 -10.90 -10.88 -13.59
CA ILE A 299 -10.51 -11.02 -15.00
C ILE A 299 -11.74 -11.27 -15.88
N HIS A 300 -12.63 -12.15 -15.44
CA HIS A 300 -13.86 -12.45 -16.18
C HIS A 300 -14.82 -11.26 -16.25
N ASP A 301 -14.91 -10.46 -15.19
CA ASP A 301 -15.71 -9.23 -15.19
C ASP A 301 -15.18 -8.20 -16.20
N ILE A 302 -13.84 -8.10 -16.33
CA ILE A 302 -13.22 -7.25 -17.35
C ILE A 302 -13.46 -7.80 -18.76
N PHE A 303 -13.37 -9.12 -18.97
CA PHE A 303 -13.69 -9.72 -20.26
C PHE A 303 -15.14 -9.44 -20.67
N ALA A 304 -16.09 -9.55 -19.75
CA ALA A 304 -17.49 -9.20 -20.01
C ALA A 304 -17.66 -7.73 -20.44
N GLN A 305 -16.91 -6.79 -19.84
CA GLN A 305 -16.90 -5.39 -20.27
C GLN A 305 -16.33 -5.21 -21.68
N ILE A 306 -15.28 -5.95 -22.02
CA ILE A 306 -14.66 -5.93 -23.35
C ILE A 306 -15.61 -6.52 -24.40
N ASP A 307 -16.29 -7.61 -24.09
CA ASP A 307 -17.28 -8.21 -24.99
C ASP A 307 -18.48 -7.30 -25.21
N ALA A 308 -18.94 -6.60 -24.17
CA ALA A 308 -19.94 -5.56 -24.32
C ALA A 308 -19.46 -4.44 -25.25
N TRP A 309 -18.20 -4.03 -25.16
CA TRP A 309 -17.62 -3.05 -26.08
C TRP A 309 -17.58 -3.56 -27.53
N ARG A 310 -17.17 -4.81 -27.78
CA ARG A 310 -17.21 -5.42 -29.12
C ARG A 310 -18.63 -5.48 -29.68
N SER A 311 -19.58 -5.90 -28.85
CA SER A 311 -20.99 -5.97 -29.21
C SER A 311 -21.54 -4.59 -29.61
N ASP A 312 -21.19 -3.53 -28.87
CA ASP A 312 -21.61 -2.16 -29.18
C ASP A 312 -21.05 -1.67 -30.53
N LEU A 313 -19.85 -2.12 -30.90
CA LEU A 313 -19.23 -1.82 -32.19
C LEU A 313 -19.69 -2.75 -33.33
N GLY A 314 -20.39 -3.85 -33.02
CA GLY A 314 -20.79 -4.87 -33.99
C GLY A 314 -19.62 -5.64 -34.59
N VAL A 315 -18.53 -5.80 -33.84
CA VAL A 315 -17.32 -6.53 -34.25
C VAL A 315 -17.21 -7.87 -33.53
N ASP A 316 -16.47 -8.82 -34.11
CA ASP A 316 -16.24 -10.14 -33.50
C ASP A 316 -15.09 -10.14 -32.47
N GLU A 317 -14.91 -11.28 -31.81
CA GLU A 317 -13.91 -11.50 -30.77
C GLU A 317 -12.46 -11.33 -31.27
N THR A 318 -12.21 -11.43 -32.57
CA THR A 318 -10.86 -11.30 -33.16
C THR A 318 -10.49 -9.86 -33.49
N TYR A 319 -11.43 -8.92 -33.34
CA TYR A 319 -11.18 -7.51 -33.57
C TYR A 319 -10.25 -6.92 -32.50
N ASP A 320 -9.22 -6.21 -32.96
CA ASP A 320 -8.29 -5.46 -32.12
C ASP A 320 -8.90 -4.11 -31.73
N LEU A 321 -9.38 -4.02 -30.48
CA LEU A 321 -9.98 -2.80 -29.93
C LEU A 321 -8.94 -1.69 -29.69
N LEU A 322 -7.65 -2.03 -29.68
CA LEU A 322 -6.55 -1.08 -29.48
C LEU A 322 -6.04 -0.48 -30.78
N ALA A 323 -6.37 -1.09 -31.93
CA ALA A 323 -6.01 -0.60 -33.25
C ALA A 323 -6.79 0.65 -33.70
N GLN A 324 -7.70 1.18 -32.87
CA GLN A 324 -8.39 2.44 -33.16
C GLN A 324 -7.40 3.62 -33.12
N GLU A 325 -6.78 3.90 -34.27
CA GLU A 325 -6.06 5.16 -34.51
C GLU A 325 -7.05 6.28 -34.84
N LYS A 326 -7.12 7.27 -33.94
CA LYS A 326 -7.52 8.69 -34.11
C LYS A 326 -8.84 9.04 -34.78
#